data_AF-A0A9N7ZBE7-F1
#
_entry.id   AF-A0A9N7ZBE7-F1
#
_cell.length_a   1.000
_cell.length_b   1.000
_cell.length_c   1.000
_cell.angle_alpha   90.00
_cell.angle_beta   90.00
_cell.angle_gamma   90.00
#
_symmetry.space_group_name_H-M   'P 1'
#
loop_
_entity.id
_entity.type
_entity.pdbx_description
1 polymer ?
#
loop_
_entity_poly.entity_id
_entity_poly.type
_entity_poly.pdbx_seq_one_letter_code
_entity_poly.pdbx_strand_id
1 'polypeptide(L)'
;MARNLLKNPSGEEQLEFWELTENGGNQWMVEDMPGDCGHDFCSDGVTKYFATSFELCLKRQVIDLMAEGYSSEQLDAQPVVNVEDWYCGRTDCGCTYQMTVSLLDENHEVMQEFKPEPVILDPDSDDCSWRQISNSFSEYGPGLRHISFEHGGQDAKFWNGWFGVRVTGSSVTVEV
;
A
#
# COMPACT_ATOMS: atom_id res chain seq x y z
N MET A 1 -17.36 -10.53 -8.34
CA MET A 1 -16.00 -9.99 -8.16
C MET A 1 -15.96 -9.38 -6.78
N ALA A 2 -14.95 -9.72 -5.98
CA ALA A 2 -14.76 -9.11 -4.67
C ALA A 2 -14.46 -7.61 -4.86
N ARG A 3 -15.00 -6.76 -3.98
CA ARG A 3 -14.78 -5.31 -4.02
C ARG A 3 -13.49 -4.94 -3.27
N ASN A 4 -12.81 -3.88 -3.68
CA ASN A 4 -11.70 -3.33 -2.91
C ASN A 4 -12.24 -2.73 -1.59
N LEU A 5 -11.62 -3.11 -0.48
CA LEU A 5 -11.96 -2.66 0.87
C LEU A 5 -11.11 -1.46 1.33
N LEU A 6 -9.98 -1.19 0.66
CA LEU A 6 -9.22 0.03 0.92
C LEU A 6 -9.96 1.25 0.35
N LYS A 7 -10.04 2.30 1.16
CA LYS A 7 -10.60 3.60 0.73
C LYS A 7 -9.49 4.46 0.16
N ASN A 8 -9.84 5.29 -0.83
CA ASN A 8 -8.91 6.21 -1.48
C ASN A 8 -7.54 5.57 -1.85
N PRO A 9 -7.53 4.48 -2.65
CA PRO A 9 -6.31 3.73 -2.95
C PRO A 9 -5.33 4.46 -3.89
N SER A 10 -5.80 5.51 -4.58
CA SER A 10 -5.01 6.26 -5.57
C SER A 10 -4.82 7.75 -5.25
N GLY A 11 -5.40 8.26 -4.17
CA GLY A 11 -5.20 9.66 -3.74
C GLY A 11 -6.19 10.67 -4.33
N GLU A 12 -7.30 10.23 -4.93
CA GLU A 12 -8.34 11.13 -5.44
C GLU A 12 -8.89 12.06 -4.33
N GLU A 13 -8.97 11.55 -3.10
CA GLU A 13 -9.39 12.27 -1.91
C GLU A 13 -8.17 12.70 -1.05
N GLN A 14 -7.05 13.03 -1.71
CA GLN A 14 -5.79 13.38 -1.04
C GLN A 14 -5.36 12.26 -0.09
N LEU A 15 -5.10 12.56 1.19
CA LEU A 15 -4.74 11.58 2.23
C LEU A 15 -5.93 11.13 3.09
N GLU A 16 -7.17 11.43 2.69
CA GLU A 16 -8.33 10.97 3.45
C GLU A 16 -8.36 9.44 3.56
N PHE A 17 -8.90 8.96 4.69
CA PHE A 17 -8.97 7.56 5.13
C PHE A 17 -7.63 6.92 5.54
N TRP A 18 -6.50 7.55 5.25
CA TRP A 18 -5.19 7.04 5.64
C TRP A 18 -4.72 7.64 6.98
N GLU A 19 -4.29 6.78 7.90
CA GLU A 19 -3.55 7.17 9.09
C GLU A 19 -2.07 7.32 8.73
N LEU A 20 -1.48 8.49 8.96
CA LEU A 20 -0.05 8.71 8.72
C LEU A 20 0.74 8.25 9.93
N THR A 21 1.34 7.07 9.86
CA THR A 21 2.16 6.51 10.95
C THR A 21 3.56 7.12 10.97
N GLU A 22 4.10 7.47 9.80
CA GLU A 22 5.33 8.26 9.65
C GLU A 22 5.15 9.30 8.54
N ASN A 23 5.68 10.51 8.73
CA ASN A 23 5.48 11.63 7.80
C ASN A 23 6.71 12.55 7.74
N GLY A 24 7.88 11.96 7.48
CA GLY A 24 9.16 12.65 7.48
C GLY A 24 9.39 13.60 6.28
N GLY A 25 10.46 14.40 6.35
CA GLY A 25 10.90 15.28 5.27
C GLY A 25 9.84 16.30 4.85
N ASN A 26 9.58 16.40 3.55
CA ASN A 26 8.51 17.24 3.00
C ASN A 26 7.13 16.58 3.06
N GLN A 27 6.96 15.49 3.83
CA GLN A 27 5.70 14.78 4.04
C GLN A 27 5.19 14.08 2.77
N TRP A 28 4.09 13.34 2.91
CA TRP A 28 3.36 12.78 1.76
C TRP A 28 2.81 13.87 0.85
N MET A 29 2.87 13.63 -0.46
CA MET A 29 2.20 14.44 -1.48
C MET A 29 1.39 13.54 -2.40
N VAL A 30 0.27 14.06 -2.89
CA VAL A 30 -0.49 13.44 -3.99
C VAL A 30 -0.20 14.22 -5.26
N GLU A 31 0.17 13.50 -6.32
CA GLU A 31 0.48 14.07 -7.63
C GLU A 31 -0.36 13.38 -8.71
N ASP A 32 -0.58 14.11 -9.82
CA ASP A 32 -1.23 13.58 -11.01
C ASP A 32 -0.24 12.75 -11.84
N MET A 33 -0.76 11.79 -12.58
CA MET A 33 -0.01 10.90 -13.43
C MET A 33 0.03 11.38 -14.90
N PRO A 34 1.14 11.19 -15.64
CA PRO A 34 2.44 10.70 -15.17
C PRO A 34 3.21 11.75 -14.37
N GLY A 35 3.92 11.27 -13.36
CA GLY A 35 4.81 12.09 -12.55
C GLY A 35 6.09 12.49 -13.27
N ASP A 36 6.75 13.56 -12.81
CA ASP A 36 8.07 13.95 -13.29
C ASP A 36 9.08 12.80 -13.19
N CYS A 37 9.85 12.55 -14.26
CA CYS A 37 10.80 11.43 -14.33
C CYS A 37 10.15 10.08 -13.96
N GLY A 38 8.85 9.93 -14.21
CA GLY A 38 8.06 8.74 -13.94
C GLY A 38 7.56 8.08 -15.22
N HIS A 39 6.89 6.94 -15.02
CA HIS A 39 6.26 6.16 -16.08
C HIS A 39 4.74 6.28 -15.98
N ASP A 40 4.07 6.16 -17.13
CA ASP A 40 2.62 5.96 -17.16
C ASP A 40 2.24 4.66 -16.42
N PHE A 41 1.08 4.66 -15.78
CA PHE A 41 0.53 3.45 -15.17
C PHE A 41 -0.24 2.62 -16.18
N CYS A 42 -0.29 1.31 -15.95
CA CYS A 42 -0.86 0.34 -16.87
C CYS A 42 -2.40 0.33 -16.93
N SER A 43 -3.08 1.13 -16.10
CA SER A 43 -4.55 1.18 -16.00
C SER A 43 -5.08 2.59 -16.21
N ASP A 44 -5.94 2.75 -17.22
CA ASP A 44 -6.58 4.03 -17.59
C ASP A 44 -7.46 4.64 -16.48
N GLY A 45 -7.80 3.87 -15.45
CA GLY A 45 -8.64 4.31 -14.33
C GLY A 45 -7.89 4.95 -13.16
N VAL A 46 -6.56 4.91 -13.16
CA VAL A 46 -5.73 5.46 -12.06
C VAL A 46 -5.04 6.72 -12.55
N THR A 47 -5.45 7.88 -12.00
CA THR A 47 -4.96 9.18 -12.47
C THR A 47 -3.97 9.85 -11.52
N LYS A 48 -3.81 9.31 -10.31
CA LYS A 48 -3.00 9.88 -9.24
C LYS A 48 -2.18 8.83 -8.50
N TYR A 49 -1.18 9.30 -7.77
CA TYR A 49 -0.36 8.50 -6.88
C TYR A 49 0.08 9.31 -5.66
N PHE A 50 0.52 8.59 -4.63
CA PHE A 50 1.15 9.17 -3.45
C PHE A 50 2.68 9.13 -3.60
N ALA A 51 3.36 10.22 -3.29
CA ALA A 51 4.82 10.32 -3.31
C ALA A 51 5.37 10.54 -1.89
N THR A 52 6.44 9.81 -1.54
CA THR A 52 7.18 10.03 -0.29
C THR A 52 8.34 11.00 -0.49
N SER A 53 8.84 11.53 0.63
CA SER A 53 9.96 12.46 0.67
C SER A 53 11.29 11.75 1.00
N PHE A 54 12.25 12.50 1.52
CA PHE A 54 13.61 12.05 1.81
C PHE A 54 13.81 11.40 3.19
N GLU A 55 12.81 11.51 4.07
CA GLU A 55 12.72 10.72 5.29
C GLU A 55 11.50 9.80 5.22
N LEU A 56 11.48 8.79 6.08
CA LEU A 56 10.47 7.76 6.11
C LEU A 56 9.05 8.35 6.17
N CYS A 57 8.23 7.95 5.19
CA CYS A 57 6.82 8.24 5.15
C CYS A 57 6.06 6.91 5.08
N LEU A 58 5.15 6.68 6.03
CA LEU A 58 4.31 5.49 6.11
C LEU A 58 2.86 5.91 6.33
N LYS A 59 1.96 5.19 5.67
CA LYS A 59 0.51 5.37 5.85
C LYS A 59 -0.18 4.02 5.98
N ARG A 60 -1.20 3.99 6.84
CA ARG A 60 -1.92 2.79 7.25
C ARG A 60 -3.43 2.95 7.09
N GLN A 61 -4.09 1.85 6.74
CA GLN A 61 -5.53 1.68 6.88
C GLN A 61 -5.81 0.39 7.63
N VAL A 62 -6.72 0.46 8.61
CA VAL A 62 -7.25 -0.72 9.31
C VAL A 62 -8.69 -0.90 8.86
N ILE A 63 -8.96 -2.03 8.22
CA ILE A 63 -10.27 -2.41 7.70
C ILE A 63 -11.00 -3.20 8.77
N ASP A 64 -12.18 -2.75 9.19
CA ASP A 64 -13.12 -3.52 10.00
C ASP A 64 -14.03 -4.33 9.08
N LEU A 65 -13.83 -5.64 9.03
CA LEU A 65 -14.56 -6.52 8.12
C LEU A 65 -16.05 -6.65 8.51
N MET A 66 -16.37 -6.56 9.79
CA MET A 66 -17.76 -6.60 10.24
C MET A 66 -18.50 -5.33 9.82
N ALA A 67 -17.84 -4.17 9.91
CA ALA A 67 -18.37 -2.90 9.41
C ALA A 67 -18.50 -2.87 7.87
N GLU A 68 -17.65 -3.61 7.16
CA GLU A 68 -17.76 -3.82 5.71
C GLU A 68 -18.83 -4.88 5.33
N GLY A 69 -19.54 -5.45 6.30
CA GLY A 69 -20.72 -6.29 6.09
C GLY A 69 -20.46 -7.79 6.06
N TYR A 70 -19.25 -8.24 6.39
CA TYR A 70 -18.94 -9.67 6.53
C TYR A 70 -19.45 -10.20 7.88
N SER A 71 -20.02 -11.42 7.90
CA SER A 71 -20.40 -12.08 9.15
C SER A 71 -19.24 -12.84 9.77
N SER A 72 -19.29 -13.09 11.07
CA SER A 72 -18.29 -13.94 11.76
C SER A 72 -18.19 -15.32 11.14
N GLU A 73 -19.33 -15.93 10.75
CA GLU A 73 -19.38 -17.24 10.11
C GLU A 73 -18.65 -17.26 8.77
N GLN A 74 -18.80 -16.18 7.97
CA GLN A 74 -18.10 -16.04 6.70
C GLN A 74 -16.59 -15.90 6.91
N LEU A 75 -16.17 -15.10 7.89
CA LEU A 75 -14.75 -14.86 8.17
C LEU A 75 -14.08 -16.07 8.83
N ASP A 76 -14.79 -16.77 9.70
CA ASP A 76 -14.28 -17.97 10.39
C ASP A 76 -14.18 -19.18 9.45
N ALA A 77 -14.84 -19.13 8.27
CA ALA A 77 -14.63 -20.06 7.17
C ALA A 77 -13.29 -19.85 6.42
N GLN A 78 -12.51 -18.83 6.79
CA GLN A 78 -11.18 -18.50 6.25
C GLN A 78 -11.20 -18.20 4.73
N PRO A 79 -12.02 -17.21 4.29
CA PRO A 79 -12.04 -16.79 2.91
C PRO A 79 -10.66 -16.29 2.46
N VAL A 80 -10.33 -16.43 1.18
CA VAL A 80 -9.04 -15.94 0.68
C VAL A 80 -9.03 -14.42 0.78
N VAL A 81 -7.98 -13.87 1.39
CA VAL A 81 -7.74 -12.43 1.44
C VAL A 81 -6.64 -12.11 0.44
N ASN A 82 -6.98 -11.43 -0.65
CA ASN A 82 -6.00 -10.98 -1.63
C ASN A 82 -5.61 -9.53 -1.36
N VAL A 83 -4.32 -9.26 -1.49
CA VAL A 83 -3.71 -7.96 -1.29
C VAL A 83 -2.87 -7.65 -2.50
N GLU A 84 -3.00 -6.44 -3.01
CA GLU A 84 -2.15 -5.93 -4.08
C GLU A 84 -1.72 -4.50 -3.78
N ASP A 85 -0.54 -4.13 -4.24
CA ASP A 85 -0.10 -2.75 -4.25
C ASP A 85 0.82 -2.49 -5.44
N TRP A 86 0.88 -1.24 -5.87
CA TRP A 86 1.77 -0.81 -6.95
C TRP A 86 2.70 0.27 -6.46
N TYR A 87 3.98 0.10 -6.79
CA TYR A 87 5.02 1.04 -6.43
C TYR A 87 5.96 1.32 -7.61
N CYS A 88 6.54 2.51 -7.66
CA CYS A 88 7.58 2.87 -8.61
C CYS A 88 8.55 3.89 -8.00
N GLY A 89 9.63 4.16 -8.73
CA GLY A 89 10.62 5.18 -8.38
C GLY A 89 10.69 6.26 -9.46
N ARG A 90 11.55 7.25 -9.24
CA ARG A 90 11.94 8.20 -10.29
C ARG A 90 13.16 7.70 -11.03
N THR A 91 13.32 8.09 -12.29
CA THR A 91 14.52 7.74 -13.08
C THR A 91 15.76 8.58 -12.75
N ASP A 92 15.66 9.56 -11.84
CA ASP A 92 16.75 10.46 -11.43
C ASP A 92 17.22 10.26 -9.97
N CYS A 93 16.43 9.54 -9.16
CA CYS A 93 16.72 9.25 -7.75
C CYS A 93 16.24 7.86 -7.37
N GLY A 94 17.10 7.11 -6.68
CA GLY A 94 16.72 5.85 -6.06
C GLY A 94 15.85 6.06 -4.83
N CYS A 95 15.12 5.01 -4.44
CA CYS A 95 14.22 5.04 -3.29
C CYS A 95 14.08 3.65 -2.68
N THR A 96 13.52 3.60 -1.46
CA THR A 96 13.13 2.36 -0.80
C THR A 96 11.61 2.28 -0.68
N TYR A 97 11.09 1.06 -0.86
CA TYR A 97 9.68 0.72 -0.67
C TYR A 97 9.58 -0.35 0.42
N GLN A 98 8.60 -0.21 1.30
CA GLN A 98 8.25 -1.22 2.28
C GLN A 98 6.72 -1.32 2.46
N MET A 99 6.26 -2.52 2.79
CA MET A 99 4.86 -2.83 3.07
C MET A 99 4.76 -3.84 4.19
N THR A 100 3.72 -3.72 5.01
CA THR A 100 3.31 -4.73 5.98
C THR A 100 1.79 -4.88 5.91
N VAL A 101 1.31 -6.11 5.77
CA VAL A 101 -0.12 -6.42 5.88
C VAL A 101 -0.35 -7.50 6.93
N SER A 102 -1.22 -7.23 7.88
CA SER A 102 -1.48 -8.12 9.01
C SER A 102 -2.97 -8.43 9.11
N LEU A 103 -3.30 -9.71 9.18
CA LEU A 103 -4.62 -10.22 9.55
C LEU A 103 -4.73 -10.19 11.07
N LEU A 104 -5.79 -9.57 11.58
CA LEU A 104 -5.97 -9.34 13.02
C LEU A 104 -7.29 -9.93 13.52
N ASP A 105 -7.29 -10.40 14.76
CA ASP A 105 -8.48 -10.88 15.45
C ASP A 105 -9.35 -9.74 16.03
N GLU A 106 -10.34 -10.09 16.86
CA GLU A 106 -11.20 -9.12 17.56
C GLU A 106 -10.46 -8.24 18.58
N ASN A 107 -9.32 -8.73 19.10
CA ASN A 107 -8.48 -8.04 20.07
C ASN A 107 -7.34 -7.25 19.41
N HIS A 108 -7.31 -7.18 18.07
CA HIS A 108 -6.22 -6.64 17.27
C HIS A 108 -4.88 -7.39 17.44
N GLU A 109 -4.93 -8.67 17.82
CA GLU A 109 -3.76 -9.55 17.82
C GLU A 109 -3.47 -10.09 16.41
N VAL A 110 -2.19 -10.15 16.05
CA VAL A 110 -1.76 -10.60 14.72
C VAL A 110 -1.95 -12.11 14.59
N MET A 111 -2.78 -12.52 13.63
CA MET A 111 -3.00 -13.92 13.25
C MET A 111 -2.00 -14.39 12.20
N GLN A 112 -1.82 -13.57 11.16
CA GLN A 112 -0.87 -13.81 10.07
C GLN A 112 -0.37 -12.48 9.54
N GLU A 113 0.89 -12.42 9.10
CA GLU A 113 1.53 -11.21 8.59
C GLU A 113 2.25 -11.50 7.26
N PHE A 114 2.09 -10.58 6.32
CA PHE A 114 2.88 -10.48 5.10
C PHE A 114 3.76 -9.23 5.19
N LYS A 115 5.06 -9.46 5.35
CA LYS A 115 6.08 -8.40 5.43
C LYS A 115 7.28 -8.79 4.56
N PRO A 116 7.25 -8.44 3.27
CA PRO A 116 8.39 -8.65 2.39
C PRO A 116 9.59 -7.81 2.84
N GLU A 117 10.79 -8.24 2.45
CA GLU A 117 11.99 -7.41 2.62
C GLU A 117 11.83 -6.08 1.86
N PRO A 118 12.31 -4.95 2.42
CA PRO A 118 12.26 -3.68 1.74
C PRO A 118 12.90 -3.72 0.36
N VAL A 119 12.21 -3.17 -0.63
CA VAL A 119 12.68 -3.12 -2.02
C VAL A 119 13.49 -1.83 -2.21
N ILE A 120 14.68 -1.96 -2.79
CA ILE A 120 15.51 -0.83 -3.19
C ILE A 120 15.37 -0.68 -4.71
N LEU A 121 15.00 0.52 -5.16
CA LEU A 121 14.98 0.89 -6.57
C LEU A 121 16.16 1.82 -6.83
N ASP A 122 17.05 1.44 -7.73
CA ASP A 122 18.20 2.25 -8.12
C ASP A 122 18.12 2.60 -9.62
N PRO A 123 17.96 3.88 -10.01
CA PRO A 123 17.84 4.27 -11.41
C PRO A 123 19.07 3.94 -12.28
N ASP A 124 20.22 3.63 -11.67
CA ASP A 124 21.41 3.19 -12.40
C ASP A 124 21.33 1.70 -12.82
N SER A 125 20.47 0.89 -12.17
CA SER A 125 20.31 -0.55 -12.44
C SER A 125 18.87 -1.00 -12.74
N ASP A 126 17.88 -0.18 -12.41
CA ASP A 126 16.45 -0.43 -12.58
C ASP A 126 15.84 0.53 -13.60
N ASP A 127 14.75 0.10 -14.24
CA ASP A 127 13.92 0.97 -15.07
C ASP A 127 13.05 1.93 -14.26
N CYS A 128 12.94 1.72 -12.94
CA CYS A 128 12.06 2.44 -12.01
C CYS A 128 10.58 2.48 -12.45
N SER A 129 10.14 1.54 -13.28
CA SER A 129 8.76 1.44 -13.74
C SER A 129 7.83 0.92 -12.64
N TRP A 130 6.52 1.03 -12.86
CA TRP A 130 5.52 0.50 -11.93
C TRP A 130 5.63 -1.01 -11.79
N ARG A 131 5.81 -1.47 -10.56
CA ARG A 131 5.87 -2.88 -10.17
C ARG A 131 4.68 -3.19 -9.26
N GLN A 132 4.10 -4.36 -9.47
CA GLN A 132 3.05 -4.88 -8.60
C GLN A 132 3.67 -5.80 -7.56
N ILE A 133 3.19 -5.68 -6.33
CA ILE A 133 3.36 -6.69 -5.29
C ILE A 133 2.00 -7.25 -4.91
N SER A 134 1.91 -8.55 -4.70
CA SER A 134 0.66 -9.22 -4.36
C SER A 134 0.89 -10.34 -3.36
N ASN A 135 -0.08 -10.56 -2.48
CA ASN A 135 -0.12 -11.70 -1.57
C ASN A 135 -1.55 -12.21 -1.40
N SER A 136 -1.70 -13.51 -1.19
CA SER A 136 -2.97 -14.14 -0.84
C SER A 136 -2.82 -14.86 0.49
N PHE A 137 -3.62 -14.46 1.48
CA PHE A 137 -3.71 -15.18 2.74
C PHE A 137 -4.77 -16.27 2.64
N SER A 138 -4.39 -17.47 3.08
CA SER A 138 -5.26 -18.62 3.22
C SER A 138 -4.81 -19.43 4.43
N GLU A 139 -5.71 -20.25 4.98
CA GLU A 139 -5.38 -21.17 6.08
C GLU A 139 -4.82 -20.45 7.35
N TYR A 140 -5.25 -19.21 7.59
CA TYR A 140 -4.84 -18.38 8.72
C TYR A 140 -5.57 -18.69 10.05
N GLY A 141 -6.51 -19.64 10.04
CA GLY A 141 -7.34 -19.98 11.18
C GLY A 141 -8.57 -19.07 11.35
N PRO A 142 -9.58 -19.52 12.12
CA PRO A 142 -10.78 -18.71 12.38
C PRO A 142 -10.44 -17.52 13.29
N GLY A 143 -11.29 -16.49 13.27
CA GLY A 143 -11.15 -15.32 14.15
C GLY A 143 -10.76 -14.02 13.44
N LEU A 144 -10.57 -14.01 12.12
CA LEU A 144 -10.27 -12.80 11.36
C LEU A 144 -11.38 -11.75 11.57
N ARG A 145 -11.02 -10.54 12.00
CA ARG A 145 -11.95 -9.40 12.14
C ARG A 145 -11.44 -8.12 11.51
N HIS A 146 -10.12 -7.91 11.51
CA HIS A 146 -9.54 -6.72 10.92
C HIS A 146 -8.38 -7.05 9.98
N ILE A 147 -8.12 -6.15 9.04
CA ILE A 147 -6.93 -6.20 8.18
C ILE A 147 -6.20 -4.87 8.31
N SER A 148 -4.96 -4.90 8.77
CA SER A 148 -4.08 -3.72 8.77
C SER A 148 -3.22 -3.73 7.52
N PHE A 149 -3.31 -2.68 6.70
CA PHE A 149 -2.50 -2.46 5.52
C PHE A 149 -1.65 -1.22 5.73
N GLU A 150 -0.32 -1.36 5.70
CA GLU A 150 0.62 -0.26 5.81
C GLU A 150 1.68 -0.34 4.71
N HIS A 151 2.00 0.81 4.11
CA HIS A 151 3.07 0.90 3.12
C HIS A 151 3.71 2.29 3.09
N GLY A 152 4.85 2.38 2.41
CA GLY A 152 5.52 3.63 2.10
C GLY A 152 7.02 3.43 1.94
N GLY A 153 7.79 4.43 2.33
CA GLY A 153 9.23 4.44 2.13
C GLY A 153 9.82 5.84 2.07
N GLN A 154 10.99 5.97 1.45
CA GLN A 154 11.76 7.22 1.39
C GLN A 154 12.70 7.23 0.19
N ASP A 155 13.29 8.38 -0.11
CA ASP A 155 14.37 8.48 -1.09
C ASP A 155 15.68 7.83 -0.60
N ALA A 156 16.63 7.66 -1.52
CA ALA A 156 17.98 7.16 -1.22
C ALA A 156 19.06 8.25 -1.19
N LYS A 157 18.77 9.48 -1.61
CA LYS A 157 19.76 10.55 -1.83
C LYS A 157 19.65 11.74 -0.86
N PHE A 158 18.66 11.74 0.02
CA PHE A 158 18.34 12.84 0.93
C PHE A 158 18.09 14.18 0.21
N TRP A 159 17.36 14.14 -0.90
CA TRP A 159 17.06 15.31 -1.72
C TRP A 159 15.76 15.97 -1.26
N ASN A 160 15.83 17.26 -0.93
CA ASN A 160 14.65 18.03 -0.53
C ASN A 160 13.61 18.03 -1.67
N GLY A 161 12.41 17.56 -1.38
CA GLY A 161 11.32 17.33 -2.34
C GLY A 161 10.70 15.93 -2.20
N TRP A 162 10.05 15.47 -3.27
CA TRP A 162 9.36 14.18 -3.35
C TRP A 162 10.08 13.23 -4.31
N PHE A 163 11.27 12.81 -3.88
CA PHE A 163 12.13 11.90 -4.62
C PHE A 163 12.06 10.44 -4.12
N GLY A 164 11.19 10.18 -3.14
CA GLY A 164 10.98 8.86 -2.59
C GLY A 164 10.12 7.97 -3.47
N VAL A 165 9.67 6.85 -2.90
CA VAL A 165 8.81 5.89 -3.58
C VAL A 165 7.45 6.51 -3.89
N ARG A 166 6.90 6.14 -5.04
CA ARG A 166 5.53 6.44 -5.44
C ARG A 166 4.67 5.20 -5.30
N VAL A 167 3.48 5.33 -4.72
CA VAL A 167 2.54 4.21 -4.52
C VAL A 167 1.12 4.58 -4.97
N THR A 168 0.39 3.62 -5.53
CA THR A 168 -1.02 3.79 -5.95
C THR A 168 -1.68 2.44 -6.18
N GLY A 169 -2.98 2.43 -6.49
CA GLY A 169 -3.67 1.22 -6.95
C GLY A 169 -3.73 0.11 -5.91
N SER A 170 -3.56 0.44 -4.63
CA SER A 170 -3.61 -0.51 -3.52
C SER A 170 -4.96 -1.19 -3.45
N SER A 171 -4.98 -2.50 -3.21
CA SER A 171 -6.23 -3.24 -3.04
C SER A 171 -6.15 -4.30 -1.96
N VAL A 172 -7.28 -4.46 -1.25
CA VAL A 172 -7.55 -5.58 -0.36
C VAL A 172 -8.93 -6.11 -0.70
N THR A 173 -9.04 -7.41 -0.98
CA THR A 173 -10.30 -8.06 -1.32
C THR A 173 -10.45 -9.36 -0.53
N VAL A 174 -11.70 -9.71 -0.21
CA VAL A 174 -12.03 -10.96 0.51
C VAL A 174 -12.99 -11.79 -0.34
N GLU A 175 -12.61 -13.03 -0.62
CA GLU A 175 -13.36 -13.99 -1.44
C GLU A 175 -14.21 -14.91 -0.57
N VAL A 176 -15.45 -14.48 -0.30
CA VAL A 176 -16.48 -15.23 0.46
C VAL A 176 -17.45 -15.94 -0.46
#